data_AF-A0AAN8IFJ8-F1
#
_entry.id   AF-A0AAN8IFJ8-F1
#
_cell.length_a   1.000
_cell.length_b   1.000
_cell.length_c   1.000
_cell.angle_alpha   90.00
_cell.angle_beta   90.00
_cell.angle_gamma   90.00
#
_symmetry.space_group_name_H-M   'P 1'
#
loop_
_entity.id
_entity.type
_entity.pdbx_description
1 polymer ?
#
loop_
_entity_poly.entity_id
_entity_poly.type
_entity_poly.pdbx_seq_one_letter_code
_entity_poly.pdbx_strand_id
1 'polypeptide(L)'
;MNFRNGSSQYIGGVIVTEPLLSARCSTTGQIIRDDDPIVGVNRLWTHPAARRKGIASDILDIIRRWYFTGVLVPRNRVAFSDPTDDGKRFAEHYLRKDEQSNCSLLVYDVSK
;
A
#
# COMPACT_ATOMS: atom_id res chain seq x y z
N MET A 1 -21.39 -20.61 -22.84
CA MET A 1 -20.54 -19.81 -23.74
C MET A 1 -19.09 -20.06 -23.33
N ASN A 2 -18.39 -20.92 -24.08
CA ASN A 2 -17.03 -21.36 -23.74
C ASN A 2 -16.03 -20.35 -24.29
N PHE A 3 -15.37 -19.59 -23.42
CA PHE A 3 -14.26 -18.73 -23.81
C PHE A 3 -13.05 -19.61 -24.12
N ARG A 4 -12.64 -19.59 -25.39
CA ARG A 4 -11.41 -20.25 -25.85
C ARG A 4 -10.20 -19.66 -25.14
N ASN A 5 -9.30 -20.57 -24.77
CA ASN A 5 -8.01 -20.34 -24.16
C ASN A 5 -7.08 -19.58 -25.14
N GLY A 6 -7.17 -18.26 -25.15
CA GLY A 6 -6.10 -17.37 -25.60
C GLY A 6 -5.53 -16.70 -24.36
N SER A 7 -4.20 -16.68 -24.23
CA SER A 7 -3.50 -16.03 -23.11
C SER A 7 -3.80 -14.52 -23.13
N SER A 8 -4.94 -14.11 -22.58
CA SER A 8 -5.32 -12.72 -22.51
C SER A 8 -4.41 -12.04 -21.49
N GLN A 9 -3.51 -11.19 -21.99
CA GLN A 9 -2.66 -10.35 -21.15
C GLN A 9 -3.51 -9.21 -20.59
N TYR A 10 -3.37 -8.93 -19.30
CA TYR A 10 -4.08 -7.83 -18.65
C TYR A 10 -3.20 -7.19 -17.59
N ILE A 11 -3.47 -5.92 -17.28
CA ILE A 11 -2.84 -5.24 -16.14
C ILE A 11 -3.43 -5.82 -14.85
N GLY A 12 -2.62 -6.61 -14.12
CA GLY A 12 -3.05 -7.31 -12.92
C GLY A 12 -3.18 -6.43 -11.67
N GLY A 13 -2.49 -5.29 -11.64
CA GLY A 13 -2.57 -4.32 -10.55
C GLY A 13 -1.95 -2.97 -10.91
N VAL A 14 -2.42 -1.93 -10.24
CA VAL A 14 -1.94 -0.55 -10.35
C VAL A 14 -1.86 0.03 -8.95
N ILE A 15 -0.73 0.67 -8.63
CA ILE A 15 -0.56 1.43 -7.40
C ILE A 15 -0.04 2.82 -7.77
N VAL A 16 -0.70 3.86 -7.28
CA VAL A 16 -0.25 5.25 -7.39
C VAL A 16 0.24 5.68 -6.02
N THR A 17 1.47 6.22 -5.97
CA THR A 17 2.09 6.66 -4.73
C THR A 17 2.59 8.09 -4.78
N GLU A 18 2.67 8.70 -3.61
CA GLU A 18 3.22 10.04 -3.39
C GLU A 18 4.13 10.05 -2.16
N PRO A 19 5.18 10.90 -2.11
CA PRO A 19 6.00 11.05 -0.92
C PRO A 19 5.24 11.90 0.09
N LEU A 20 5.21 11.47 1.35
CA LEU A 20 4.51 12.21 2.41
C LEU A 20 5.49 12.79 3.42
N LEU A 21 5.21 14.03 3.84
CA LEU A 21 5.85 14.67 4.99
C LEU A 21 5.23 14.23 6.30
N SER A 22 3.95 13.87 6.30
CA SER A 22 3.26 13.39 7.49
C SER A 22 2.11 12.46 7.16
N ALA A 23 1.77 11.60 8.10
CA ALA A 23 0.59 10.76 8.07
C ALA A 23 -0.04 10.67 9.47
N ARG A 24 -1.26 10.14 9.55
CA ARG A 24 -2.02 9.99 10.78
C ARG A 24 -2.16 8.52 11.13
N CYS A 25 -1.97 8.16 12.38
CA CYS A 25 -2.37 6.85 12.88
C CYS A 25 -3.89 6.70 12.84
N SER A 26 -4.39 5.62 12.23
CA SER A 26 -5.83 5.37 12.10
C SER A 26 -6.53 5.14 13.44
N THR A 27 -5.80 4.60 14.43
CA THR A 27 -6.36 4.20 15.73
C THR A 27 -6.31 5.35 16.74
N THR A 28 -5.16 6.03 16.84
CA THR A 28 -4.92 7.06 17.86
C THR A 28 -5.13 8.48 17.33
N GLY A 29 -5.22 8.67 16.01
CA GLY A 29 -5.27 9.99 15.40
C GLY A 29 -3.96 10.77 15.48
N GLN A 30 -2.90 10.20 16.08
CA GLN A 30 -1.59 10.84 16.22
C GLN A 30 -0.97 11.10 14.85
N ILE A 31 -0.44 12.32 14.67
CA ILE A 31 0.29 12.70 13.46
C ILE A 31 1.76 12.27 13.62
N ILE A 32 2.28 11.57 12.62
CA ILE A 32 3.69 11.23 12.46
C ILE A 32 4.27 12.19 11.41
N ARG A 33 5.33 12.91 11.77
CA ARG A 33 6.00 13.94 10.95
C ARG A 33 7.47 14.08 11.35
N ASP A 34 8.21 12.98 11.30
CA ASP A 34 9.66 12.95 11.51
C ASP A 34 10.41 13.00 10.15
N ASP A 35 11.74 12.91 10.19
CA ASP A 35 12.59 12.97 8.98
C ASP A 35 12.64 11.66 8.19
N ASP A 36 12.02 10.58 8.69
CA ASP A 36 12.01 9.30 8.00
C ASP A 36 10.98 9.32 6.86
N PRO A 37 11.30 8.75 5.68
CA PRO A 37 10.39 8.77 4.55
C PRO A 37 9.07 8.02 4.81
N ILE A 38 7.98 8.55 4.27
CA ILE A 38 6.66 7.92 4.27
C ILE A 38 6.19 7.76 2.82
N VAL A 39 5.73 6.56 2.47
CA VAL A 39 5.08 6.30 1.18
C VAL A 39 3.57 6.45 1.36
N GLY A 40 2.95 7.41 0.67
CA GLY A 40 1.51 7.54 0.56
C GLY A 40 0.97 6.71 -0.60
N VAL A 41 0.04 5.80 -0.33
CA VAL A 41 -0.72 5.04 -1.32
C VAL A 41 -2.01 5.79 -1.64
N ASN A 42 -2.00 6.51 -2.76
CA ASN A 42 -3.12 7.34 -3.23
C ASN A 42 -4.22 6.50 -3.92
N ARG A 43 -3.79 5.49 -4.67
CA ARG A 43 -4.66 4.50 -5.31
C ARG A 43 -4.01 3.14 -5.23
N LEU A 44 -4.80 2.13 -4.92
CA LEU A 44 -4.42 0.73 -5.03
C LEU A 44 -5.56 -0.02 -5.69
N TRP A 45 -5.27 -0.68 -6.79
CA TRP A 45 -6.22 -1.52 -7.49
C TRP A 45 -5.57 -2.82 -7.94
N THR A 46 -6.31 -3.91 -7.82
CA THR A 46 -5.94 -5.22 -8.39
C THR A 46 -7.12 -5.80 -9.14
N HIS A 47 -6.83 -6.31 -10.33
CA HIS A 47 -7.83 -6.98 -11.16
C HIS A 47 -8.43 -8.15 -10.36
N PRO A 48 -9.77 -8.37 -10.38
CA PRO A 48 -10.40 -9.42 -9.57
C PRO A 48 -9.76 -10.81 -9.71
N ALA A 49 -9.42 -11.22 -10.93
CA ALA A 49 -8.76 -12.51 -11.22
C ALA A 49 -7.30 -12.60 -10.69
N ALA A 50 -6.73 -11.48 -10.26
CA ALA A 50 -5.35 -11.34 -9.80
C ALA A 50 -5.26 -11.09 -8.27
N ARG A 51 -6.41 -10.89 -7.61
CA ARG A 51 -6.49 -10.69 -6.16
C ARG A 51 -5.99 -11.92 -5.39
N ARG A 52 -5.49 -11.69 -4.17
CA ARG A 52 -5.01 -12.72 -3.23
C ARG A 52 -3.85 -13.58 -3.76
N LYS A 53 -3.14 -13.12 -4.80
CA LYS A 53 -1.96 -13.77 -5.39
C LYS A 53 -0.63 -13.06 -5.07
N GLY A 54 -0.62 -12.15 -4.08
CA GLY A 54 0.59 -11.41 -3.67
C GLY A 54 0.87 -10.11 -4.45
N ILE A 55 0.29 -9.93 -5.64
CA ILE A 55 0.60 -8.81 -6.57
C ILE A 55 0.66 -7.44 -5.89
N ALA A 56 -0.35 -7.04 -5.12
CA ALA A 56 -0.35 -5.73 -4.46
C ALA A 56 0.76 -5.59 -3.39
N SER A 57 1.05 -6.67 -2.67
CA SER A 57 2.15 -6.68 -1.70
C SER A 57 3.50 -6.59 -2.40
N ASP A 58 3.69 -7.34 -3.50
CA ASP A 58 4.94 -7.34 -4.26
C ASP A 58 5.23 -5.96 -4.88
N ILE A 59 4.21 -5.31 -5.45
CA ILE A 59 4.34 -3.94 -5.98
C ILE A 59 4.71 -2.96 -4.85
N LEU A 60 4.08 -3.05 -3.66
CA LEU A 60 4.45 -2.18 -2.54
C LEU A 60 5.85 -2.47 -1.97
N ASP A 61 6.28 -3.73 -1.92
CA ASP A 61 7.62 -4.09 -1.48
C ASP A 61 8.69 -3.54 -2.45
N ILE A 62 8.39 -3.51 -3.76
CA ILE A 62 9.24 -2.85 -4.77
C ILE A 62 9.27 -1.33 -4.53
N ILE A 63 8.11 -0.69 -4.38
CA ILE A 63 8.02 0.77 -4.15
C ILE A 63 8.83 1.15 -2.90
N ARG A 64 8.61 0.47 -1.77
CA ARG A 64 9.33 0.75 -0.52
C ARG A 64 10.85 0.65 -0.65
N ARG A 65 11.35 -0.20 -1.56
CA ARG A 65 12.78 -0.39 -1.78
C ARG A 65 13.40 0.68 -2.68
N TRP A 66 12.63 1.26 -3.59
CA TRP A 66 13.17 2.08 -4.68
C TRP A 66 12.65 3.51 -4.74
N TYR A 67 11.57 3.83 -4.02
CA TYR A 67 10.94 5.14 -4.10
C TYR A 67 11.79 6.25 -3.47
N PHE A 68 12.52 5.94 -2.40
CA PHE A 68 13.47 6.84 -1.76
C PHE A 68 14.89 6.27 -1.92
N THR A 69 15.76 7.02 -2.60
CA THR A 69 17.12 6.57 -2.91
C THR A 69 17.89 6.18 -1.65
N GLY A 70 18.37 4.94 -1.59
CA GLY A 70 19.19 4.43 -0.49
C GLY A 70 18.43 4.08 0.79
N VAL A 71 17.09 4.19 0.81
CA VAL A 71 16.27 3.92 1.99
C VAL A 71 15.23 2.84 1.70
N LEU A 72 15.27 1.74 2.47
CA LEU A 72 14.17 0.79 2.52
C LEU A 72 13.11 1.30 3.49
N VAL A 73 11.98 1.77 2.97
CA VAL A 73 10.88 2.25 3.80
C VAL A 73 10.24 1.08 4.56
N PRO A 74 10.10 1.11 5.90
CA PRO A 74 9.39 0.08 6.67
C PRO A 74 7.90 -0.03 6.31
N ARG A 75 7.24 -1.20 6.52
CA ARG A 75 5.81 -1.35 6.15
C ARG A 75 4.92 -0.41 6.96
N ASN A 76 5.27 -0.19 8.21
CA ASN A 76 4.57 0.72 9.10
C ASN A 76 4.72 2.21 8.74
N ARG A 77 5.54 2.54 7.72
CA ARG A 77 5.64 3.87 7.11
C ARG A 77 4.98 3.95 5.73
N VAL A 78 4.11 3.00 5.42
CA VAL A 78 3.20 3.07 4.28
C VAL A 78 1.83 3.56 4.77
N ALA A 79 1.41 4.73 4.28
CA ALA A 79 0.12 5.33 4.59
C ALA A 79 -0.86 5.15 3.44
N PHE A 80 -2.15 4.99 3.74
CA PHE A 80 -3.21 4.78 2.74
C PHE A 80 -4.20 5.93 2.76
N SER A 81 -4.52 6.51 1.60
CA SER A 81 -5.53 7.57 1.52
C SER A 81 -6.94 6.98 1.51
N ASP A 82 -7.80 7.43 2.43
CA ASP A 82 -9.22 7.05 2.52
C ASP A 82 -9.51 5.58 2.11
N PRO A 83 -8.92 4.60 2.82
CA PRO A 83 -8.97 3.21 2.38
C PRO A 83 -10.41 2.69 2.37
N THR A 84 -10.81 2.03 1.27
CA THR A 84 -12.03 1.22 1.23
C THR A 84 -11.93 0.03 2.19
N ASP A 85 -13.04 -0.67 2.46
CA ASP A 85 -13.01 -1.88 3.31
C ASP A 85 -12.00 -2.93 2.83
N ASP A 86 -11.95 -3.17 1.52
CA ASP A 86 -10.95 -4.06 0.90
C ASP A 86 -9.53 -3.52 1.05
N GLY A 87 -9.35 -2.20 0.90
CA GLY A 87 -8.06 -1.53 1.10
C GLY A 87 -7.56 -1.64 2.54
N LYS A 88 -8.43 -1.42 3.52
CA LYS A 88 -8.13 -1.55 4.95
C LYS A 88 -7.74 -2.98 5.31
N ARG A 89 -8.52 -3.97 4.86
CA ARG A 89 -8.20 -5.41 5.05
C ARG A 89 -6.84 -5.78 4.43
N PHE A 90 -6.57 -5.26 3.24
CA PHE A 90 -5.28 -5.44 2.59
C PHE A 90 -4.15 -4.82 3.42
N ALA A 91 -4.29 -3.57 3.85
CA ALA A 91 -3.26 -2.85 4.59
C ALA A 91 -2.93 -3.52 5.94
N GLU A 92 -3.96 -3.92 6.69
CA GLU A 92 -3.79 -4.66 7.95
C GLU A 92 -3.06 -6.00 7.73
N HIS A 93 -3.42 -6.75 6.69
CA HIS A 93 -2.75 -7.98 6.34
C HIS A 93 -1.29 -7.74 5.90
N TYR A 94 -1.05 -6.68 5.13
CA TYR A 94 0.28 -6.32 4.64
C TYR A 94 1.23 -5.98 5.80
N LEU A 95 0.75 -5.21 6.79
CA LEU A 95 1.53 -4.84 7.98
C LEU A 95 1.94 -6.03 8.86
N ARG A 96 1.11 -7.07 8.95
CA ARG A 96 1.38 -8.27 9.79
C ARG A 96 2.60 -9.09 9.36
N LYS A 97 3.10 -8.89 8.14
CA LYS A 97 4.28 -9.61 7.65
C LYS A 97 5.60 -9.12 8.25
N ASP A 98 5.60 -8.06 9.07
CA ASP A 98 6.78 -7.61 9.82
C ASP A 98 6.64 -8.04 11.30
N GLU A 99 7.41 -9.05 11.73
CA GLU A 99 7.28 -9.76 13.01
C GLU A 99 7.50 -8.91 14.28
N GLN A 100 7.96 -7.66 14.17
CA GLN A 100 8.23 -6.76 15.29
C GLN A 100 7.27 -5.57 15.41
N SER A 101 6.14 -5.57 14.70
CA SER A 101 5.31 -4.37 14.57
C SER A 101 4.00 -4.47 15.36
N ASN A 102 3.94 -3.86 16.54
CA ASN A 102 2.66 -3.41 17.13
C ASN A 102 2.17 -2.17 16.35
N CYS A 103 1.89 -2.33 15.06
CA CYS A 103 1.71 -1.19 14.16
C CYS A 103 0.25 -0.91 13.82
N SER A 104 -0.17 0.28 14.24
CA SER A 104 -1.35 0.96 13.73
C SER A 104 -1.19 1.33 12.26
N LEU A 105 -2.24 1.11 11.48
CA LEU A 105 -2.35 1.57 10.09
C LEU A 105 -2.17 3.09 10.00
N LEU A 106 -1.36 3.55 9.05
CA LEU A 106 -1.25 4.97 8.72
C LEU A 106 -2.22 5.36 7.61
N VAL A 107 -2.84 6.53 7.77
CA VAL A 107 -3.76 7.13 6.81
C VAL A 107 -3.41 8.59 6.58
N TYR A 108 -3.78 9.14 5.44
CA TYR A 108 -3.56 10.55 5.12
C TYR A 108 -4.65 11.08 4.19
N ASP A 109 -4.80 12.40 4.19
CA ASP A 109 -5.78 13.10 3.35
C ASP A 109 -5.12 13.45 2.01
N VAL A 110 -5.81 13.17 0.89
CA VAL A 110 -5.30 13.53 -0.44
C VAL A 110 -5.44 15.04 -0.64
N SER A 111 -4.36 15.71 -1.00
CA SER A 111 -4.41 17.13 -1.39
C SER A 111 -5.14 17.23 -2.74
N LYS A 112 -6.22 18.02 -2.78
CA LYS A 112 -6.99 18.28 -4.01
C LYS A 112 -6.24 19.18 -4.98
#